data_AF-A0A258G3Q8-F1
#
_entry.id   AF-A0A258G3Q8-F1
#
_cell.length_a   1.000
_cell.length_b   1.000
_cell.length_c   1.000
_cell.angle_alpha   90.00
_cell.angle_beta   90.00
_cell.angle_gamma   90.00
#
_symmetry.space_group_name_H-M   'P 1'
#
loop_
_entity.id
_entity.type
_entity.pdbx_description
1 polymer ?
#
loop_
_entity_poly.entity_id
_entity_poly.type
_entity_poly.pdbx_seq_one_letter_code
_entity_poly.pdbx_strand_id
1 'polypeptide(L)'
;MTGDRTSLTLNAANAITVTSSGSITATGAEALDVIFNAGGATNGIGPANSGITINGLITTNGGNVALNATGTNGGISLDAVINTLGATNGNLTLNTPAMATQTMAGAFTNVGALNLLGGGTFTLTNTGNSFASLTATANSVSLFNSFATTDFGAITVTNGFTFETVGDVTQSGALNADTVNLLGDGGSYTLDRNDNTVNTLTGDTGSILFNNTSALSVGPVTTTGTLNVTSGGDLTVDDAVSFGNGNSSLVSTAGNVAVNR
;
A
#
# COMPACT_ATOMS: atom_id res chain seq x y z
N MET A 1 11.06 22.57 14.04
CA MET A 1 12.47 22.59 13.59
C MET A 1 12.69 21.28 12.87
N THR A 2 12.76 21.30 11.54
CA THR A 2 13.24 20.15 10.76
C THR A 2 14.73 20.02 11.07
N GLY A 3 15.10 19.03 11.90
CA GLY A 3 16.52 18.72 12.16
C GLY A 3 17.24 18.44 10.85
N ASP A 4 18.54 18.73 10.80
CA ASP A 4 19.37 18.46 9.62
C ASP A 4 19.34 16.95 9.34
N ARG A 5 18.83 16.55 8.17
CA ARG A 5 18.82 15.13 7.76
C ARG A 5 20.11 14.82 7.03
N THR A 6 20.79 13.76 7.42
CA THR A 6 21.92 13.21 6.67
C THR A 6 21.43 12.09 5.75
N SER A 7 22.16 11.79 4.67
CA SER A 7 21.78 10.73 3.74
C SER A 7 22.92 9.76 3.45
N LEU A 8 22.64 8.46 3.50
CA LEU A 8 23.44 7.40 2.90
C LEU A 8 22.82 7.01 1.56
N THR A 9 23.53 7.26 0.47
CA THR A 9 23.06 6.95 -0.89
C THR A 9 23.97 5.92 -1.54
N LEU A 10 23.40 4.78 -1.95
CA LEU A 10 24.08 3.77 -2.75
C LEU A 10 23.49 3.78 -4.17
N ASN A 11 24.35 4.00 -5.15
CA ASN A 11 23.98 3.98 -6.56
C ASN A 11 24.67 2.79 -7.24
N ALA A 12 23.90 1.92 -7.89
CA ALA A 12 24.40 0.81 -8.68
C ALA A 12 23.72 0.75 -10.05
N ALA A 13 24.50 0.43 -11.08
CA ALA A 13 23.99 0.21 -12.44
C ALA A 13 23.34 -1.17 -12.65
N ASN A 14 23.42 -2.05 -11.64
CA ASN A 14 22.87 -3.41 -11.63
C ASN A 14 22.07 -3.59 -10.33
N ALA A 15 22.18 -4.74 -9.67
CA ALA A 15 21.52 -5.02 -8.40
C ALA A 15 22.22 -4.38 -7.19
N ILE A 16 21.44 -4.10 -6.15
CA ILE A 16 21.93 -3.84 -4.80
C ILE A 16 21.45 -4.95 -3.89
N THR A 17 22.35 -5.50 -3.06
CA THR A 17 21.99 -6.48 -2.04
C THR A 17 22.56 -6.06 -0.69
N VAL A 18 21.68 -5.93 0.29
CA VAL A 18 22.02 -5.74 1.70
C VAL A 18 21.94 -7.12 2.35
N THR A 19 23.07 -7.71 2.72
CA THR A 19 23.12 -9.07 3.29
C THR A 19 22.75 -9.07 4.77
N SER A 20 22.39 -10.22 5.34
CA SER A 20 22.11 -10.34 6.79
C SER A 20 23.26 -9.87 7.69
N SER A 21 24.51 -10.06 7.25
CA SER A 21 25.71 -9.52 7.90
C SER A 21 25.93 -8.03 7.67
N GLY A 22 25.38 -7.46 6.59
CA GLY A 22 25.44 -6.04 6.27
C GLY A 22 24.16 -5.34 6.70
N SER A 23 24.01 -5.04 7.99
CA SER A 23 22.87 -4.22 8.47
C SER A 23 23.20 -2.73 8.41
N ILE A 24 22.19 -1.89 8.20
CA ILE A 24 22.31 -0.43 8.31
C ILE A 24 21.55 0.00 9.56
N THR A 25 22.25 0.65 10.49
CA THR A 25 21.65 1.11 11.76
C THR A 25 22.12 2.52 12.05
N ALA A 26 21.19 3.48 12.07
CA ALA A 26 21.42 4.82 12.57
C ALA A 26 21.28 4.83 14.10
N THR A 27 22.35 5.21 14.82
CA THR A 27 22.38 5.24 16.29
C THR A 27 22.49 6.66 16.87
N GLY A 28 22.63 7.68 16.02
CA GLY A 28 22.73 9.09 16.41
C GLY A 28 21.37 9.79 16.51
N ALA A 29 21.35 10.98 17.13
CA ALA A 29 20.13 11.77 17.32
C ALA A 29 19.55 12.35 16.02
N GLU A 30 20.38 12.51 14.98
CA GLU A 30 19.96 13.02 13.68
C GLU A 30 19.33 11.92 12.81
N ALA A 31 18.35 12.32 11.99
CA ALA A 31 17.72 11.43 11.04
C ALA A 31 18.70 11.07 9.90
N LEU A 32 18.82 9.77 9.61
CA LEU A 32 19.57 9.25 8.46
C LEU A 32 18.61 8.74 7.39
N ASP A 33 18.57 9.42 6.26
CA ASP A 33 17.90 8.94 5.07
C ASP A 33 18.76 7.87 4.39
N VAL A 34 18.17 6.73 4.05
CA VAL A 34 18.84 5.63 3.37
C VAL A 34 18.23 5.47 2.00
N ILE A 35 19.04 5.66 0.96
CA ILE A 35 18.59 5.69 -0.43
C ILE A 35 19.38 4.65 -1.23
N PHE A 36 18.67 3.72 -1.86
CA PHE A 36 19.23 2.75 -2.79
C PHE A 36 18.69 3.00 -4.18
N ASN A 37 19.59 3.21 -5.14
CA ASN A 37 19.25 3.41 -6.54
C ASN A 37 19.88 2.29 -7.37
N ALA A 38 19.05 1.33 -7.79
CA ALA A 38 19.41 0.28 -8.73
C ALA A 38 18.77 0.59 -10.09
N GLY A 39 19.59 0.98 -11.07
CA GLY A 39 19.13 1.36 -12.41
C GLY A 39 19.39 0.28 -13.46
N GLY A 40 18.57 0.22 -14.51
CA GLY A 40 18.91 -0.51 -15.75
C GLY A 40 20.05 0.19 -16.49
N ALA A 41 20.95 -0.58 -17.11
CA ALA A 41 22.12 -0.04 -17.81
C ALA A 41 21.74 1.10 -18.77
N THR A 42 22.33 2.28 -18.59
CA THR A 42 22.11 3.45 -19.46
C THR A 42 22.58 3.25 -20.91
N ASN A 43 23.22 2.11 -21.21
CA ASN A 43 23.89 1.83 -22.48
C ASN A 43 23.56 0.45 -23.10
N GLY A 44 22.49 -0.24 -22.69
CA GLY A 44 21.97 -1.41 -23.43
C GLY A 44 22.85 -2.67 -23.47
N ILE A 45 23.91 -2.76 -22.66
CA ILE A 45 24.76 -3.95 -22.54
C ILE A 45 24.97 -4.26 -21.04
N GLY A 46 23.97 -4.88 -20.42
CA GLY A 46 24.04 -5.34 -19.02
C GLY A 46 22.83 -6.22 -18.71
N PRO A 47 22.98 -7.32 -17.96
CA PRO A 47 21.90 -8.27 -17.74
C PRO A 47 20.77 -7.62 -16.97
N ALA A 48 19.54 -8.02 -17.31
CA ALA A 48 18.27 -7.40 -16.93
C ALA A 48 17.93 -7.39 -15.41
N ASN A 49 18.83 -7.71 -14.49
CA ASN A 49 18.47 -7.90 -13.06
C ASN A 49 18.86 -6.71 -12.17
N SER A 50 18.39 -5.50 -12.46
CA SER A 50 18.64 -4.28 -11.65
C SER A 50 17.73 -4.16 -10.42
N GLY A 51 17.64 -5.23 -9.62
CA GLY A 51 16.77 -5.29 -8.45
C GLY A 51 17.44 -4.84 -7.14
N ILE A 52 16.63 -4.59 -6.11
CA ILE A 52 17.11 -4.34 -4.76
C ILE A 52 16.68 -5.50 -3.86
N THR A 53 17.62 -6.12 -3.17
CA THR A 53 17.35 -7.19 -2.21
C THR A 53 17.80 -6.76 -0.82
N ILE A 54 16.88 -6.79 0.16
CA ILE A 54 17.15 -6.46 1.57
C ILE A 54 17.06 -7.73 2.41
N ASN A 55 18.20 -8.36 2.69
CA ASN A 55 18.34 -9.51 3.59
C ASN A 55 18.91 -9.12 4.96
N GLY A 56 19.37 -7.89 5.12
CA GLY A 56 19.89 -7.31 6.37
C GLY A 56 18.96 -6.23 6.91
N LEU A 57 18.97 -6.06 8.23
CA LEU A 57 18.15 -5.07 8.93
C LEU A 57 18.50 -3.66 8.45
N ILE A 58 17.46 -2.86 8.16
CA ILE A 58 17.58 -1.41 8.03
C ILE A 58 16.84 -0.76 9.19
N THR A 59 17.55 0.06 9.97
CA THR A 59 16.97 0.89 11.02
C THR A 59 17.47 2.31 10.87
N THR A 60 16.55 3.25 10.65
CA THR A 60 16.81 4.69 10.67
C THR A 60 16.25 5.30 11.97
N ASN A 61 16.74 6.47 12.38
CA ASN A 61 16.19 7.23 13.51
C ASN A 61 15.25 8.34 12.99
N GLY A 62 14.05 7.97 12.52
CA GLY A 62 13.10 8.89 11.87
C GLY A 62 13.46 9.26 10.43
N GLY A 63 14.55 8.69 9.92
CA GLY A 63 15.02 8.86 8.55
C GLY A 63 14.16 8.12 7.54
N ASN A 64 14.13 8.59 6.30
CA ASN A 64 13.36 7.96 5.23
C ASN A 64 14.18 6.80 4.66
N VAL A 65 13.51 5.78 4.17
CA VAL A 65 14.13 4.73 3.37
C VAL A 65 13.51 4.78 1.98
N ALA A 66 14.35 4.87 0.95
CA ALA A 66 13.90 4.85 -0.45
C ALA A 66 14.62 3.74 -1.22
N LEU A 67 13.84 2.80 -1.76
CA LEU A 67 14.30 1.71 -2.61
C LEU A 67 13.86 1.98 -4.04
N ASN A 68 14.77 2.47 -4.87
CA ASN A 68 14.51 2.80 -6.27
C ASN A 68 15.11 1.73 -7.20
N ALA A 69 14.32 0.71 -7.54
CA ALA A 69 14.69 -0.34 -8.49
C ALA A 69 13.99 -0.08 -9.83
N THR A 70 14.63 0.70 -10.71
CA THR A 70 13.98 1.23 -11.92
C THR A 70 14.10 0.32 -13.15
N GLY A 71 14.75 -0.84 -13.02
CA GLY A 71 14.82 -1.84 -14.08
C GLY A 71 13.50 -2.61 -14.25
N THR A 72 13.18 -3.02 -15.47
CA THR A 72 11.93 -3.76 -15.80
C THR A 72 11.93 -5.22 -15.34
N ASN A 73 13.10 -5.76 -15.04
CA ASN A 73 13.31 -7.18 -14.74
C ASN A 73 13.96 -7.40 -13.36
N GLY A 74 14.30 -6.32 -12.65
CA GLY A 74 14.85 -6.34 -11.30
C GLY A 74 13.91 -5.61 -10.34
N GLY A 75 13.14 -6.39 -9.57
CA GLY A 75 12.19 -5.88 -8.58
C GLY A 75 12.81 -5.53 -7.24
N ILE A 76 11.97 -5.42 -6.22
CA ILE A 76 12.39 -5.23 -4.81
C ILE A 76 12.05 -6.50 -4.03
N SER A 77 13.04 -7.14 -3.41
CA SER A 77 12.85 -8.28 -2.50
C SER A 77 13.17 -7.87 -1.07
N LEU A 78 12.23 -8.10 -0.15
CA LEU A 78 12.31 -7.69 1.24
C LEU A 78 12.27 -8.91 2.16
N ASP A 79 13.45 -9.27 2.67
CA ASP A 79 13.68 -10.46 3.49
C ASP A 79 14.22 -10.15 4.89
N ALA A 80 14.27 -8.86 5.23
CA ALA A 80 14.59 -8.37 6.55
C ALA A 80 13.79 -7.12 6.89
N VAL A 81 13.72 -6.83 8.19
CA VAL A 81 12.95 -5.70 8.72
C VAL A 81 13.48 -4.38 8.19
N ILE A 82 12.54 -3.48 7.86
CA ILE A 82 12.81 -2.04 7.69
C ILE A 82 12.08 -1.31 8.82
N ASN A 83 12.85 -0.58 9.62
CA ASN A 83 12.37 0.21 10.75
C ASN A 83 12.75 1.68 10.56
N THR A 84 11.78 2.59 10.57
CA THR A 84 12.03 4.03 10.45
C THR A 84 11.65 4.82 11.71
N LEU A 85 11.64 4.15 12.86
CA LEU A 85 11.33 4.71 14.18
C LEU A 85 12.12 5.99 14.48
N GLY A 86 11.44 7.04 14.92
CA GLY A 86 12.06 8.27 15.42
C GLY A 86 11.05 9.18 16.11
N ALA A 87 11.46 10.40 16.47
CA ALA A 87 10.55 11.41 17.05
C ALA A 87 9.35 11.70 16.12
N THR A 88 9.61 11.67 14.81
CA THR A 88 8.62 11.45 13.76
C THR A 88 9.07 10.21 12.99
N ASN A 89 8.22 9.19 12.89
CA ASN A 89 8.52 8.03 12.08
C ASN A 89 8.81 8.44 10.63
N GLY A 90 9.89 7.92 10.06
CA GLY A 90 10.28 8.19 8.68
C GLY A 90 9.43 7.44 7.67
N ASN A 91 9.49 7.86 6.41
CA ASN A 91 8.73 7.23 5.33
C ASN A 91 9.50 6.09 4.67
N LEU A 92 8.79 5.09 4.17
CA LEU A 92 9.31 4.06 3.29
C LEU A 92 8.77 4.29 1.87
N THR A 93 9.65 4.45 0.90
CA THR A 93 9.30 4.55 -0.52
C THR A 93 9.84 3.33 -1.26
N LEU A 94 8.95 2.60 -1.92
CA LEU A 94 9.27 1.51 -2.83
C LEU A 94 8.93 1.94 -4.25
N ASN A 95 9.93 2.13 -5.09
CA ASN A 95 9.76 2.60 -6.45
C ASN A 95 10.31 1.56 -7.42
N THR A 96 9.40 0.83 -8.09
CA THR A 96 9.77 -0.17 -9.08
C THR A 96 8.68 -0.34 -10.13
N PRO A 97 9.03 -0.51 -11.42
CA PRO A 97 8.08 -0.93 -12.45
C PRO A 97 7.87 -2.45 -12.47
N ALA A 98 8.65 -3.20 -11.70
CA ALA A 98 8.58 -4.65 -11.62
C ALA A 98 7.85 -5.10 -10.34
N MET A 99 8.13 -6.31 -9.85
CA MET A 99 7.52 -6.82 -8.63
C MET A 99 8.25 -6.30 -7.38
N ALA A 100 7.49 -5.98 -6.34
CA ALA A 100 8.00 -5.84 -4.98
C ALA A 100 7.38 -6.93 -4.10
N THR A 101 8.22 -7.79 -3.53
CA THR A 101 7.79 -8.94 -2.71
C THR A 101 8.43 -8.91 -1.34
N GLN A 102 7.74 -9.51 -0.38
CA GLN A 102 8.16 -9.55 1.01
C GLN A 102 8.02 -10.97 1.57
N THR A 103 8.98 -11.42 2.37
CA THR A 103 8.85 -12.64 3.18
C THR A 103 8.43 -12.33 4.61
N MET A 104 8.18 -13.37 5.42
CA MET A 104 7.80 -13.21 6.84
C MET A 104 8.87 -12.54 7.70
N ALA A 105 10.13 -12.51 7.27
CA ALA A 105 11.18 -11.74 7.94
C ALA A 105 11.23 -10.26 7.53
N GLY A 106 10.57 -9.90 6.43
CA GLY A 106 10.69 -8.60 5.76
C GLY A 106 9.88 -7.44 6.34
N ALA A 107 9.36 -7.52 7.57
CA ALA A 107 8.31 -6.62 8.07
C ALA A 107 8.68 -5.12 8.07
N PHE A 108 7.67 -4.26 7.86
CA PHE A 108 7.78 -2.81 8.07
C PHE A 108 7.39 -2.47 9.50
N THR A 109 8.26 -1.81 10.25
CA THR A 109 7.97 -1.45 11.64
C THR A 109 8.13 0.04 11.86
N ASN A 110 7.19 0.65 12.59
CA ASN A 110 7.18 2.08 12.90
C ASN A 110 7.37 2.98 11.67
N VAL A 111 6.74 2.62 10.54
CA VAL A 111 6.80 3.44 9.33
C VAL A 111 5.76 4.56 9.41
N GLY A 112 6.15 5.78 9.01
CA GLY A 112 5.23 6.90 8.88
C GLY A 112 4.31 6.69 7.67
N ALA A 113 4.74 7.15 6.50
CA ALA A 113 4.09 6.84 5.22
C ALA A 113 4.78 5.68 4.50
N LEU A 114 3.99 4.79 3.90
CA LEU A 114 4.40 3.89 2.84
C LEU A 114 4.01 4.48 1.48
N ASN A 115 4.97 4.66 0.59
CA ASN A 115 4.75 5.19 -0.77
C ASN A 115 5.14 4.13 -1.80
N LEU A 116 4.18 3.67 -2.59
CA LEU A 116 4.39 2.65 -3.63
C LEU A 116 4.37 3.34 -5.01
N LEU A 117 5.49 3.31 -5.73
CA LEU A 117 5.67 4.07 -6.97
C LEU A 117 6.22 3.18 -8.10
N GLY A 118 6.22 3.72 -9.31
CA GLY A 118 6.87 3.09 -10.46
C GLY A 118 5.95 2.19 -11.30
N GLY A 119 4.69 2.00 -10.89
CA GLY A 119 3.72 1.23 -11.67
C GLY A 119 3.85 -0.29 -11.55
N GLY A 120 4.70 -0.78 -10.65
CA GLY A 120 4.92 -2.21 -10.41
C GLY A 120 3.77 -2.94 -9.70
N THR A 121 4.00 -4.21 -9.39
CA THR A 121 3.10 -5.06 -8.60
C THR A 121 3.66 -5.23 -7.19
N PHE A 122 2.89 -4.92 -6.16
CA PHE A 122 3.33 -4.96 -4.77
C PHE A 122 2.60 -6.05 -3.99
N THR A 123 3.34 -7.04 -3.47
CA THR A 123 2.83 -8.09 -2.59
C THR A 123 3.59 -8.02 -1.26
N LEU A 124 3.05 -7.25 -0.32
CA LEU A 124 3.67 -6.94 0.98
C LEU A 124 2.70 -7.32 2.11
N THR A 125 2.48 -8.63 2.26
CA THR A 125 1.44 -9.23 3.10
C THR A 125 1.95 -9.69 4.46
N ASN A 126 3.13 -9.23 4.89
CA ASN A 126 3.65 -9.59 6.20
C ASN A 126 2.77 -9.02 7.31
N THR A 127 2.31 -9.88 8.21
CA THR A 127 1.42 -9.49 9.32
C THR A 127 2.07 -8.56 10.35
N GLY A 128 3.40 -8.44 10.33
CA GLY A 128 4.15 -7.48 11.13
C GLY A 128 4.26 -6.08 10.51
N ASN A 129 3.73 -5.86 9.30
CA ASN A 129 3.77 -4.54 8.67
C ASN A 129 2.97 -3.52 9.48
N SER A 130 3.54 -2.34 9.70
CA SER A 130 2.93 -1.26 10.48
C SER A 130 3.33 0.10 9.88
N PHE A 131 2.40 0.76 9.21
CA PHE A 131 2.54 2.10 8.65
C PHE A 131 1.30 2.97 8.89
N ALA A 132 1.49 4.28 9.08
CA ALA A 132 0.40 5.21 9.42
C ALA A 132 -0.38 5.70 8.19
N SER A 133 0.25 5.77 7.02
CA SER A 133 -0.44 6.16 5.79
C SER A 133 0.10 5.47 4.54
N LEU A 134 -0.71 5.46 3.49
CA LEU A 134 -0.41 4.83 2.21
C LEU A 134 -0.66 5.79 1.05
N THR A 135 0.30 5.89 0.12
CA THR A 135 0.08 6.40 -1.23
C THR A 135 0.57 5.37 -2.24
N ALA A 136 -0.09 5.28 -3.40
CA ALA A 136 0.30 4.31 -4.41
C ALA A 136 0.02 4.75 -5.84
N THR A 137 0.97 4.44 -6.74
CA THR A 137 0.81 4.43 -8.20
C THR A 137 1.40 3.10 -8.71
N ALA A 138 0.52 2.13 -8.96
CA ALA A 138 0.90 0.73 -9.15
C ALA A 138 0.03 -0.01 -10.20
N ASN A 139 0.50 -1.16 -10.65
CA ASN A 139 -0.30 -2.09 -11.46
C ASN A 139 -1.29 -2.87 -10.59
N SER A 140 -0.81 -3.39 -9.45
CA SER A 140 -1.62 -4.06 -8.43
C SER A 140 -0.94 -3.98 -7.07
N VAL A 141 -1.74 -4.06 -6.01
CA VAL A 141 -1.29 -3.92 -4.62
C VAL A 141 -2.01 -4.96 -3.76
N SER A 142 -1.24 -5.68 -2.95
CA SER A 142 -1.72 -6.59 -1.90
C SER A 142 -0.91 -6.32 -0.64
N LEU A 143 -1.57 -5.80 0.38
CA LEU A 143 -0.94 -5.34 1.63
C LEU A 143 -1.63 -5.92 2.85
N PHE A 144 -0.84 -6.12 3.89
CA PHE A 144 -1.32 -6.21 5.26
C PHE A 144 -0.80 -5.00 6.06
N ASN A 145 -1.63 -4.46 6.96
CA ASN A 145 -1.21 -3.44 7.93
C ASN A 145 -1.74 -3.73 9.35
N SER A 146 -0.84 -3.75 10.33
CA SER A 146 -1.17 -3.92 11.76
C SER A 146 -1.39 -2.60 12.49
N PHE A 147 -1.19 -1.46 11.82
CA PHE A 147 -1.30 -0.16 12.45
C PHE A 147 -2.77 0.17 12.78
N ALA A 148 -2.99 0.80 13.93
CA ALA A 148 -4.34 1.00 14.47
C ALA A 148 -5.25 1.89 13.60
N THR A 149 -4.66 2.86 12.89
CA THR A 149 -5.39 3.78 12.01
C THR A 149 -4.58 4.12 10.77
N THR A 150 -5.04 3.74 9.59
CA THR A 150 -4.35 4.04 8.33
C THR A 150 -5.04 5.17 7.58
N ASP A 151 -4.29 6.18 7.15
CA ASP A 151 -4.80 7.18 6.20
C ASP A 151 -4.41 6.83 4.77
N PHE A 152 -5.40 6.71 3.88
CA PHE A 152 -5.17 6.60 2.44
C PHE A 152 -5.03 7.98 1.83
N GLY A 153 -3.82 8.29 1.37
CA GLY A 153 -3.62 9.39 0.43
C GLY A 153 -4.12 9.02 -0.97
N ALA A 154 -3.55 9.64 -2.01
CA ALA A 154 -3.90 9.28 -3.38
C ALA A 154 -3.40 7.85 -3.72
N ILE A 155 -4.32 7.01 -4.19
CA ILE A 155 -4.05 5.63 -4.60
C ILE A 155 -4.61 5.44 -6.01
N THR A 156 -3.71 5.17 -6.96
CA THR A 156 -4.04 4.82 -8.34
C THR A 156 -3.47 3.45 -8.66
N VAL A 157 -4.34 2.48 -8.87
CA VAL A 157 -3.96 1.09 -9.16
C VAL A 157 -4.68 0.62 -10.41
N THR A 158 -3.94 0.16 -11.43
CA THR A 158 -4.57 -0.19 -12.72
C THR A 158 -5.48 -1.42 -12.62
N ASN A 159 -5.17 -2.37 -11.75
CA ASN A 159 -5.93 -3.61 -11.57
C ASN A 159 -6.47 -3.71 -10.13
N GLY A 160 -6.06 -4.75 -9.39
CA GLY A 160 -6.54 -5.03 -8.04
C GLY A 160 -5.78 -4.29 -6.95
N PHE A 161 -6.52 -3.68 -6.03
CA PHE A 161 -6.07 -3.17 -4.75
C PHE A 161 -6.68 -4.02 -3.63
N THR A 162 -5.87 -4.85 -2.98
CA THR A 162 -6.24 -5.60 -1.78
C THR A 162 -5.52 -5.00 -0.58
N PHE A 163 -6.28 -4.63 0.44
CA PHE A 163 -5.75 -4.10 1.68
C PHE A 163 -6.37 -4.83 2.84
N GLU A 164 -5.55 -5.52 3.63
CA GLU A 164 -5.94 -6.18 4.86
C GLU A 164 -5.42 -5.38 6.06
N THR A 165 -6.25 -5.16 7.06
CA THR A 165 -5.85 -4.44 8.27
C THR A 165 -6.60 -4.91 9.51
N VAL A 166 -5.99 -4.71 10.68
CA VAL A 166 -6.66 -4.88 11.98
C VAL A 166 -7.21 -3.56 12.54
N GLY A 167 -6.78 -2.44 11.96
CA GLY A 167 -7.16 -1.09 12.37
C GLY A 167 -8.14 -0.41 11.42
N ASP A 168 -8.61 0.78 11.81
CA ASP A 168 -9.51 1.59 10.98
C ASP A 168 -8.76 2.26 9.82
N VAL A 169 -9.47 2.56 8.75
CA VAL A 169 -8.97 3.24 7.56
C VAL A 169 -9.77 4.51 7.30
N THR A 170 -9.07 5.62 7.14
CA THR A 170 -9.60 6.90 6.66
C THR A 170 -8.98 7.28 5.33
N GLN A 171 -9.50 8.34 4.71
CA GLN A 171 -9.07 8.74 3.38
C GLN A 171 -8.84 10.24 3.23
N SER A 172 -7.61 10.64 2.91
CA SER A 172 -7.22 12.02 2.58
C SER A 172 -7.04 12.28 1.07
N GLY A 173 -6.90 11.24 0.24
CA GLY A 173 -6.84 11.33 -1.23
C GLY A 173 -7.67 10.27 -1.95
N ALA A 174 -7.94 10.45 -3.24
CA ALA A 174 -8.82 9.56 -4.01
C ALA A 174 -8.29 8.13 -4.12
N LEU A 175 -9.21 7.16 -4.21
CA LEU A 175 -8.95 5.76 -4.51
C LEU A 175 -9.47 5.44 -5.92
N ASN A 176 -8.54 5.18 -6.83
CA ASN A 176 -8.81 4.87 -8.22
C ASN A 176 -8.24 3.48 -8.51
N ALA A 177 -9.12 2.49 -8.66
CA ALA A 177 -8.71 1.12 -8.94
C ALA A 177 -9.75 0.39 -9.79
N ASP A 178 -9.35 -0.65 -10.54
CA ASP A 178 -10.36 -1.46 -11.23
C ASP A 178 -11.15 -2.30 -10.20
N THR A 179 -10.43 -3.06 -9.37
CA THR A 179 -11.03 -3.86 -8.30
C THR A 179 -10.44 -3.48 -6.94
N VAL A 180 -11.30 -3.33 -5.95
CA VAL A 180 -10.92 -3.09 -4.55
C VAL A 180 -11.44 -4.23 -3.68
N ASN A 181 -10.54 -4.81 -2.88
CA ASN A 181 -10.86 -5.84 -1.89
C ASN A 181 -10.41 -5.38 -0.49
N LEU A 182 -11.38 -5.11 0.37
CA LEU A 182 -11.16 -4.59 1.73
C LEU A 182 -11.30 -5.72 2.76
N LEU A 183 -10.23 -6.05 3.48
CA LEU A 183 -10.17 -7.20 4.37
C LEU A 183 -9.80 -6.80 5.80
N GLY A 184 -10.32 -7.51 6.81
CA GLY A 184 -9.81 -7.36 8.17
C GLY A 184 -10.83 -7.67 9.25
N ASP A 185 -10.41 -8.37 10.31
CA ASP A 185 -11.30 -8.71 11.41
C ASP A 185 -11.59 -7.50 12.31
N GLY A 186 -12.68 -6.77 12.00
CA GLY A 186 -13.22 -5.70 12.84
C GLY A 186 -12.84 -4.26 12.47
N GLY A 187 -11.83 -4.05 11.61
CA GLY A 187 -11.47 -2.71 11.11
C GLY A 187 -12.58 -2.08 10.26
N SER A 188 -12.73 -0.75 10.33
CA SER A 188 -13.70 -0.01 9.51
C SER A 188 -13.02 0.77 8.40
N TYR A 189 -13.58 0.73 7.19
CA TYR A 189 -13.13 1.53 6.06
C TYR A 189 -14.04 2.73 5.83
N THR A 190 -13.52 3.93 6.06
CA THR A 190 -14.17 5.20 5.75
C THR A 190 -13.49 5.85 4.54
N LEU A 191 -14.06 5.57 3.36
CA LEU A 191 -13.54 5.92 2.04
C LEU A 191 -14.59 6.75 1.28
N ASP A 192 -14.87 7.96 1.77
CA ASP A 192 -16.03 8.77 1.42
C ASP A 192 -15.75 9.91 0.43
N ARG A 193 -14.52 9.98 -0.12
CA ARG A 193 -14.16 11.02 -1.08
C ARG A 193 -15.02 10.94 -2.35
N ASN A 194 -15.34 12.11 -2.90
CA ASN A 194 -16.24 12.26 -4.05
C ASN A 194 -15.61 11.99 -5.43
N ASP A 195 -14.31 11.75 -5.44
CA ASP A 195 -13.48 11.51 -6.63
C ASP A 195 -12.94 10.07 -6.70
N ASN A 196 -13.35 9.20 -5.78
CA ASN A 196 -13.10 7.76 -5.88
C ASN A 196 -13.69 7.19 -7.17
N THR A 197 -12.95 6.30 -7.83
CA THR A 197 -13.37 5.63 -9.07
C THR A 197 -12.96 4.17 -9.03
N VAL A 198 -13.92 3.31 -8.72
CA VAL A 198 -13.77 1.85 -8.60
C VAL A 198 -14.84 1.15 -9.41
N ASN A 199 -14.46 0.11 -10.15
CA ASN A 199 -15.42 -0.68 -10.93
C ASN A 199 -16.04 -1.80 -10.09
N THR A 200 -15.25 -2.46 -9.24
CA THR A 200 -15.69 -3.58 -8.40
C THR A 200 -15.22 -3.43 -6.96
N LEU A 201 -16.15 -3.55 -6.01
CA LEU A 201 -15.89 -3.56 -4.57
C LEU A 201 -16.26 -4.92 -3.96
N THR A 202 -15.27 -5.56 -3.34
CA THR A 202 -15.44 -6.74 -2.50
C THR A 202 -14.91 -6.46 -1.10
N GLY A 203 -15.29 -7.28 -0.12
CA GLY A 203 -14.67 -7.20 1.20
C GLY A 203 -15.16 -8.21 2.22
N ASP A 204 -14.35 -8.40 3.25
CA ASP A 204 -14.68 -9.19 4.44
C ASP A 204 -14.10 -8.45 5.65
N THR A 205 -14.92 -7.60 6.28
CA THR A 205 -14.41 -6.64 7.26
C THR A 205 -15.38 -6.18 8.35
N GLY A 206 -14.97 -5.22 9.18
CA GLY A 206 -15.80 -4.61 10.20
C GLY A 206 -16.96 -3.83 9.59
N SER A 207 -16.67 -2.71 8.93
CA SER A 207 -17.66 -1.86 8.25
C SER A 207 -17.06 -1.18 7.02
N ILE A 208 -17.91 -0.80 6.07
CA ILE A 208 -17.50 -0.05 4.88
C ILE A 208 -18.44 1.15 4.69
N LEU A 209 -17.86 2.35 4.62
CA LEU A 209 -18.47 3.56 4.07
C LEU A 209 -17.69 3.93 2.80
N PHE A 210 -18.32 3.77 1.64
CA PHE A 210 -17.69 3.98 0.35
C PHE A 210 -18.51 4.92 -0.53
N ASN A 211 -17.88 5.96 -1.04
CA ASN A 211 -18.44 6.83 -2.06
C ASN A 211 -17.68 6.61 -3.37
N ASN A 212 -18.38 6.46 -4.49
CA ASN A 212 -17.82 6.18 -5.80
C ASN A 212 -18.44 7.11 -6.85
N THR A 213 -17.64 7.64 -7.76
CA THR A 213 -18.12 8.62 -8.75
C THR A 213 -18.74 7.97 -10.01
N SER A 214 -18.35 6.73 -10.31
CA SER A 214 -18.76 6.00 -11.51
C SER A 214 -19.76 4.90 -11.19
N ALA A 215 -20.14 4.10 -12.20
CA ALA A 215 -20.81 2.83 -11.97
C ALA A 215 -19.94 1.91 -11.10
N LEU A 216 -20.59 1.07 -10.29
CA LEU A 216 -19.95 0.18 -9.32
C LEU A 216 -20.67 -1.16 -9.27
N SER A 217 -19.89 -2.24 -9.35
CA SER A 217 -20.30 -3.58 -8.95
C SER A 217 -19.89 -3.85 -7.50
N VAL A 218 -20.78 -4.44 -6.71
CA VAL A 218 -20.55 -4.81 -5.31
C VAL A 218 -20.81 -6.30 -5.15
N GLY A 219 -19.86 -7.01 -4.53
CA GLY A 219 -20.02 -8.42 -4.16
C GLY A 219 -18.86 -9.29 -4.64
N PRO A 220 -18.41 -10.28 -3.82
CA PRO A 220 -18.95 -10.60 -2.49
C PRO A 220 -18.50 -9.59 -1.43
N VAL A 221 -19.41 -9.27 -0.51
CA VAL A 221 -19.13 -8.41 0.66
C VAL A 221 -19.71 -9.03 1.92
N THR A 222 -18.88 -9.19 2.94
CA THR A 222 -19.32 -9.49 4.31
C THR A 222 -18.82 -8.39 5.24
N THR A 223 -19.73 -7.80 6.01
CA THR A 223 -19.38 -6.87 7.09
C THR A 223 -20.00 -7.31 8.40
N THR A 224 -19.29 -7.17 9.51
CA THR A 224 -19.86 -7.43 10.85
C THR A 224 -20.69 -6.26 11.38
N GLY A 225 -20.50 -5.06 10.83
CA GLY A 225 -21.21 -3.82 11.12
C GLY A 225 -22.03 -3.32 9.93
N THR A 226 -21.75 -2.10 9.47
CA THR A 226 -22.50 -1.43 8.39
C THR A 226 -21.84 -1.58 7.03
N LEU A 227 -22.66 -1.64 5.99
CA LEU A 227 -22.26 -1.44 4.60
C LEU A 227 -23.03 -0.25 4.02
N ASN A 228 -22.35 0.87 3.81
CA ASN A 228 -22.90 2.09 3.23
C ASN A 228 -22.13 2.44 1.97
N VAL A 229 -22.75 2.22 0.80
CA VAL A 229 -22.13 2.45 -0.50
C VAL A 229 -22.97 3.42 -1.32
N THR A 230 -22.32 4.47 -1.82
CA THR A 230 -22.91 5.41 -2.78
C THR A 230 -22.19 5.27 -4.11
N SER A 231 -22.95 5.01 -5.18
CA SER A 231 -22.49 5.00 -6.57
C SER A 231 -22.99 6.23 -7.31
N GLY A 232 -22.09 6.89 -8.04
CA GLY A 232 -22.38 7.99 -8.96
C GLY A 232 -23.02 7.53 -10.27
N GLY A 233 -22.91 6.24 -10.61
CA GLY A 233 -23.54 5.63 -11.78
C GLY A 233 -24.44 4.45 -11.38
N ASP A 234 -24.60 3.48 -12.28
CA ASP A 234 -25.29 2.23 -11.95
C ASP A 234 -24.63 1.54 -10.75
N LEU A 235 -25.44 0.89 -9.92
CA LEU A 235 -24.99 0.07 -8.81
C LEU A 235 -25.51 -1.35 -9.02
N THR A 236 -24.61 -2.31 -9.16
CA THR A 236 -24.98 -3.71 -9.33
C THR A 236 -24.50 -4.51 -8.12
N VAL A 237 -25.38 -5.33 -7.56
CA VAL A 237 -25.01 -6.38 -6.61
C VAL A 237 -24.79 -7.66 -7.41
N ASP A 238 -23.53 -8.02 -7.63
CA ASP A 238 -23.13 -9.15 -8.51
C ASP A 238 -22.88 -10.46 -7.76
N ASP A 239 -22.75 -10.41 -6.44
CA ASP A 239 -22.58 -11.59 -5.59
C ASP A 239 -23.15 -11.34 -4.18
N ALA A 240 -23.01 -12.30 -3.27
CA ALA A 240 -23.52 -12.26 -1.91
C ALA A 240 -23.05 -11.01 -1.15
N VAL A 241 -24.02 -10.27 -0.62
CA VAL A 241 -23.79 -9.14 0.28
C VAL A 241 -24.44 -9.44 1.63
N SER A 242 -23.62 -9.47 2.67
CA SER A 242 -24.02 -9.69 4.06
C SER A 242 -23.46 -8.57 4.93
N PHE A 243 -24.28 -8.07 5.84
CA PHE A 243 -23.90 -7.04 6.80
C PHE A 243 -24.53 -7.35 8.15
N GLY A 244 -23.95 -6.78 9.21
CA GLY A 244 -24.43 -6.97 10.57
C GLY A 244 -25.67 -6.14 10.90
N ASN A 245 -25.89 -5.92 12.19
CA ASN A 245 -27.09 -5.25 12.71
C ASN A 245 -27.09 -3.72 12.53
N GLY A 246 -26.16 -3.16 11.75
CA GLY A 246 -26.08 -1.74 11.48
C GLY A 246 -27.02 -1.30 10.37
N ASN A 247 -27.38 0.00 10.33
CA ASN A 247 -28.09 0.57 9.20
C ASN A 247 -27.17 0.58 7.98
N SER A 248 -27.49 -0.24 6.98
CA SER A 248 -26.75 -0.38 5.74
C SER A 248 -27.55 0.19 4.57
N SER A 249 -26.85 0.68 3.56
CA SER A 249 -27.44 1.31 2.38
C SER A 249 -26.59 1.07 1.14
N LEU A 250 -27.25 0.77 0.03
CA LEU A 250 -26.66 0.67 -1.30
C LEU A 250 -27.43 1.66 -2.18
N VAL A 251 -26.79 2.76 -2.56
CA VAL A 251 -27.44 3.88 -3.26
C VAL A 251 -26.77 4.12 -4.60
N SER A 252 -27.57 4.25 -5.65
CA SER A 252 -27.15 4.92 -6.90
C SER A 252 -27.75 6.33 -6.93
N THR A 253 -26.93 7.32 -7.30
CA THR A 253 -27.36 8.74 -7.35
C THR A 253 -27.75 9.21 -8.75
N ALA A 254 -27.25 8.56 -9.80
CA ALA A 254 -27.58 8.90 -11.19
C ALA A 254 -27.87 7.70 -12.11
N GLY A 255 -27.89 6.48 -11.57
CA GLY A 255 -28.14 5.23 -12.31
C GLY A 255 -29.20 4.34 -11.66
N ASN A 256 -29.26 3.10 -12.11
CA ASN A 256 -30.14 2.06 -11.56
C ASN A 256 -29.45 1.29 -10.43
N VAL A 257 -30.25 0.64 -9.60
CA VAL A 257 -29.77 -0.41 -8.69
C VAL A 257 -30.25 -1.76 -9.21
N ALA A 258 -29.30 -2.63 -9.59
CA ALA A 258 -29.57 -3.98 -10.06
C ALA A 258 -29.06 -5.02 -9.04
N VAL A 259 -29.77 -6.14 -8.92
CA VAL A 259 -29.36 -7.29 -8.10
C VAL A 259 -29.35 -8.51 -8.99
N ASN A 260 -28.16 -8.99 -9.33
CA ASN A 260 -27.98 -10.20 -10.12
C ASN A 260 -28.03 -11.41 -9.17
N ARG A 261 -28.80 -12.44 -9.54
CA ARG A 261 -29.00 -13.67 -8.75
C ARG A 261 -28.40 -14.87 -9.45
#